data_AF-A0A1Z5JJD0-F1
#
_entry.id   AF-A0A1Z5JJD0-F1
#
_cell.length_a   1.000
_cell.length_b   1.000
_cell.length_c   1.000
_cell.angle_alpha   90.00
_cell.angle_beta   90.00
_cell.angle_gamma   90.00
#
_symmetry.space_group_name_H-M   'P 1'
#
loop_
_entity.id
_entity.type
_entity.pdbx_description
1 polymer ?
#
loop_
_entity_poly.entity_id
_entity_poly.type
_entity_poly.pdbx_seq_one_letter_code
_entity_poly.pdbx_strand_id
1 'polypeptide(L)'
;MDDSNEERRHAELDFVEAAYDPKEAWCTRGEVPCVHFRIKTQQLTRILFISLSKGYPERELLEITCEETLTGDADSRTQQLLQVCRQTAAACPGEEAIFAVLSAAQEWMQAAEEDVSSSSIVLQKVACHSFSTKHWDLYRCFRTPSSLTALIAQLSTGMHVFGIDDRSLFLKGNTTYDPEQRTWLQSQFSSQLVFRFIWLDNDHRHEAPIEVWGTCHEAVAETTSWLFSLPDHQKHIVSMVAYSNSVFSFEFHFSDLLSALLSHHPFRQVRFGGIDFSQEHSAVLATQEHAVNIVLAHCWLAGGGSTFFECMQQRTTPFGSLTLESVHPFSEEVFTQLVLRAPLSKLCLVNLALRNAWLPFRARANHVEMTNCIVEEDYGDSTENVFIIRPKAFVLGFDPIRSSIHYHPLLDASHGLNKLGIHFYGTPTTEQVQALLSALENNQQLKVLELGHDILCFKDHWDELMAVLRKSRTIGKLRLHVRNSPPDAAMLLSLKQLLEDRRDMDVVFPMGDWPLVPTTASQWEAEVRLLLEFNRWYFGVLQLQSVESILKRDALFGRALWHRREFRFVSFLLASNLDVLLSLMGN
;
A
#
# COMPACT_ATOMS: atom_id res chain seq x y z
N MET A 1 -10.62 -21.61 -49.82
CA MET A 1 -10.64 -21.44 -48.36
C MET A 1 -9.94 -22.62 -47.71
N ASP A 2 -10.24 -23.86 -48.11
CA ASP A 2 -9.53 -25.06 -47.59
C ASP A 2 -8.01 -24.98 -47.74
N ASP A 3 -7.49 -24.47 -48.87
CA ASP A 3 -6.04 -24.28 -49.08
C ASP A 3 -5.39 -23.34 -48.03
N SER A 4 -6.11 -22.34 -47.52
CA SER A 4 -5.56 -21.39 -46.55
C SER A 4 -5.36 -22.01 -45.18
N ASN A 5 -6.22 -22.94 -44.76
CA ASN A 5 -6.07 -23.65 -43.49
C ASN A 5 -4.97 -24.72 -43.59
N GLU A 6 -4.77 -25.29 -44.77
CA GLU A 6 -3.64 -26.20 -45.02
C GLU A 6 -2.30 -25.49 -44.91
N GLU A 7 -2.15 -24.32 -45.56
CA GLU A 7 -0.93 -23.50 -45.46
C GLU A 7 -0.63 -23.07 -44.01
N ARG A 8 -1.64 -22.61 -43.26
CA ARG A 8 -1.48 -22.18 -41.86
C ARG A 8 -1.10 -23.35 -40.93
N ARG A 9 -1.71 -24.52 -41.12
CA ARG A 9 -1.32 -25.74 -40.39
C ARG A 9 0.13 -26.12 -40.69
N HIS A 10 0.56 -26.06 -41.95
CA HIS A 10 1.95 -26.32 -42.30
C HIS A 10 2.92 -25.29 -41.69
N ALA A 11 2.55 -24.02 -41.67
CA ALA A 11 3.35 -22.97 -41.04
C ALA A 11 3.56 -23.20 -39.54
N GLU A 12 2.54 -23.64 -38.79
CA GLU A 12 2.72 -23.98 -37.37
C GLU A 12 3.60 -25.21 -37.15
N LEU A 13 3.50 -26.23 -38.01
CA LEU A 13 4.38 -27.41 -37.93
C LEU A 13 5.84 -27.02 -38.20
N ASP A 14 6.07 -26.21 -39.23
CA ASP A 14 7.39 -25.67 -39.57
C ASP A 14 7.96 -24.84 -38.40
N PHE A 15 7.11 -24.04 -37.74
CA PHE A 15 7.49 -23.29 -36.56
C PHE A 15 7.90 -24.21 -35.39
N VAL A 16 7.13 -25.25 -35.08
CA VAL A 16 7.47 -26.18 -33.99
C VAL A 16 8.78 -26.91 -34.26
N GLU A 17 8.98 -27.39 -35.48
CA GLU A 17 10.23 -28.06 -35.90
C GLU A 17 11.45 -27.13 -35.84
N ALA A 18 11.25 -25.81 -36.02
CA ALA A 18 12.31 -24.80 -35.91
C ALA A 18 12.56 -24.33 -34.47
N ALA A 19 11.53 -24.27 -33.64
CA ALA A 19 11.58 -23.65 -32.31
C ALA A 19 12.01 -24.60 -31.18
N TYR A 20 11.82 -25.91 -31.34
CA TYR A 20 12.06 -26.91 -30.29
C TYR A 20 13.08 -27.98 -30.72
N ASP A 21 13.82 -28.54 -29.76
CA ASP A 21 14.67 -29.70 -30.03
C ASP A 21 13.78 -30.91 -30.44
N PRO A 22 14.17 -31.75 -31.42
CA PRO A 22 13.39 -32.92 -31.84
C PRO A 22 13.09 -33.94 -30.72
N LYS A 23 13.80 -33.87 -29.59
CA LYS A 23 13.53 -34.68 -28.39
C LYS A 23 12.51 -34.03 -27.45
N GLU A 24 12.23 -32.75 -27.60
CA GLU A 24 11.27 -31.97 -26.82
C GLU A 24 9.94 -31.86 -27.58
N ALA A 25 9.98 -31.53 -28.87
CA ALA A 25 8.79 -31.52 -29.72
C ALA A 25 9.10 -32.11 -31.10
N TRP A 26 8.15 -32.85 -31.68
CA TRP A 26 8.25 -33.27 -33.09
C TRP A 26 6.87 -33.32 -33.75
N CYS A 27 6.86 -33.31 -35.08
CA CYS A 27 5.64 -33.29 -35.88
C CYS A 27 5.47 -34.57 -36.69
N THR A 28 4.23 -35.00 -36.91
CA THR A 28 3.87 -36.03 -37.90
C THR A 28 2.96 -35.42 -38.95
N ARG A 29 3.43 -35.37 -40.21
CA ARG A 29 2.70 -34.83 -41.36
C ARG A 29 1.87 -35.94 -42.04
N GLY A 30 0.81 -36.38 -41.37
CA GLY A 30 -0.16 -37.35 -41.90
C GLY A 30 -1.42 -36.68 -42.46
N GLU A 31 -2.47 -37.46 -42.74
CA GLU A 31 -3.79 -36.92 -43.13
C GLU A 31 -4.37 -35.96 -42.09
N VAL A 32 -4.05 -36.20 -40.82
CA VAL A 32 -4.25 -35.28 -39.71
C VAL A 32 -2.88 -34.98 -39.12
N PRO A 33 -2.31 -33.80 -39.40
CA PRO A 33 -1.04 -33.41 -38.81
C PRO A 33 -1.13 -33.35 -37.28
N CYS A 34 -0.07 -33.75 -36.61
CA CYS A 34 -0.03 -33.79 -35.15
C CYS A 34 1.32 -33.28 -34.63
N VAL A 35 1.27 -32.49 -33.56
CA VAL A 35 2.44 -32.09 -32.76
C VAL A 35 2.50 -32.96 -31.51
N HIS A 36 3.68 -33.52 -31.27
CA HIS A 36 4.00 -34.32 -30.11
C HIS A 36 4.95 -33.52 -29.23
N PHE A 37 4.52 -33.18 -28.02
CA PHE A 37 5.32 -32.38 -27.08
C PHE A 37 5.63 -33.17 -25.82
N ARG A 38 6.92 -33.44 -25.60
CA ARG A 38 7.42 -34.20 -24.46
C ARG A 38 7.65 -33.28 -23.28
N ILE A 39 6.82 -33.46 -22.27
CA ILE A 39 6.92 -32.78 -20.99
C ILE A 39 7.69 -33.70 -20.04
N LYS A 40 8.86 -33.25 -19.60
CA LYS A 40 9.68 -33.97 -18.61
C LYS A 40 9.63 -33.26 -17.28
N THR A 41 9.30 -34.02 -16.24
CA THR A 41 9.59 -33.64 -14.85
C THR A 41 10.66 -34.53 -14.26
N GLN A 42 11.13 -34.18 -13.05
CA GLN A 42 12.04 -35.04 -12.28
C GLN A 42 11.49 -36.45 -12.04
N GLN A 43 10.17 -36.63 -12.03
CA GLN A 43 9.53 -37.89 -11.64
C GLN A 43 8.74 -38.57 -12.76
N LEU A 44 8.30 -37.83 -13.79
CA LEU A 44 7.41 -38.33 -14.83
C LEU A 44 7.78 -37.75 -16.19
N THR A 45 7.59 -38.53 -17.25
CA THR A 45 7.63 -38.06 -18.64
C THR A 45 6.27 -38.29 -19.28
N ARG A 46 5.68 -37.22 -19.80
CA ARG A 46 4.38 -37.23 -20.49
C ARG A 46 4.56 -36.75 -21.92
N ILE A 47 3.70 -37.23 -22.82
CA ILE A 47 3.68 -36.78 -24.20
C ILE A 47 2.29 -36.19 -24.47
N LEU A 48 2.25 -34.90 -24.79
CA LEU A 48 1.05 -34.19 -25.21
C LEU A 48 0.91 -34.34 -26.73
N PHE A 49 -0.26 -34.79 -27.19
CA PHE A 49 -0.60 -34.92 -28.59
C PHE A 49 -1.59 -33.82 -28.95
N ILE A 50 -1.24 -33.01 -29.94
CA ILE A 50 -2.04 -31.90 -30.42
C ILE A 50 -2.34 -32.16 -31.89
N SER A 51 -3.58 -32.55 -32.21
CA SER A 51 -4.02 -32.84 -33.58
C SER A 51 -4.63 -31.60 -34.24
N LEU A 52 -4.17 -31.29 -35.46
CA LEU A 52 -4.63 -30.16 -36.26
C LEU A 52 -5.66 -30.65 -37.28
N SER A 53 -6.94 -30.64 -36.90
CA SER A 53 -8.04 -31.10 -37.76
C SER A 53 -8.13 -30.29 -39.06
N LYS A 54 -8.91 -30.76 -40.04
CA LYS A 54 -9.06 -30.06 -41.34
C LYS A 54 -9.72 -28.68 -41.20
N GLY A 55 -10.52 -28.46 -40.16
CA GLY A 55 -11.17 -27.19 -39.89
C GLY A 55 -10.32 -26.17 -39.12
N TYR A 56 -9.16 -26.56 -38.59
CA TYR A 56 -8.29 -25.68 -37.80
C TYR A 56 -7.49 -24.72 -38.70
N PRO A 57 -7.30 -23.43 -38.33
CA PRO A 57 -7.73 -22.78 -37.07
C PRO A 57 -9.11 -22.12 -37.08
N GLU A 58 -9.80 -22.06 -38.22
CA GLU A 58 -11.00 -21.21 -38.36
C GLU A 58 -12.30 -21.80 -37.80
N ARG A 59 -12.49 -23.12 -37.90
CA ARG A 59 -13.79 -23.78 -37.64
C ARG A 59 -13.75 -24.79 -36.51
N GLU A 60 -12.59 -25.37 -36.26
CA GLU A 60 -12.41 -26.43 -35.26
C GLU A 60 -11.22 -26.09 -34.36
N LEU A 61 -11.35 -26.43 -33.08
CA LEU A 61 -10.28 -26.27 -32.09
C LEU A 61 -9.28 -27.42 -32.19
N LEU A 62 -8.07 -27.22 -31.64
CA LEU A 62 -7.08 -28.27 -31.48
C LEU A 62 -7.62 -29.42 -30.63
N GLU A 63 -7.44 -30.66 -31.09
CA GLU A 63 -7.73 -31.85 -30.28
C GLU A 63 -6.48 -32.22 -29.47
N ILE A 64 -6.58 -32.10 -28.14
CA ILE A 64 -5.44 -32.24 -27.22
C ILE A 64 -5.66 -33.46 -26.32
N THR A 65 -4.74 -34.41 -26.40
CA THR A 65 -4.69 -35.62 -25.57
C THR A 65 -3.29 -35.82 -24.98
N CYS A 66 -3.15 -36.71 -24.00
CA CYS A 66 -1.86 -36.98 -23.36
C CYS A 66 -1.71 -38.48 -23.11
N GLU A 67 -0.57 -39.05 -23.48
CA GLU A 67 -0.21 -40.43 -23.16
C GLU A 67 0.64 -40.45 -21.89
N GLU A 68 0.19 -41.21 -20.89
CA GLU A 68 0.96 -41.46 -19.68
C GLU A 68 1.74 -42.76 -19.78
N THR A 69 3.02 -42.70 -19.43
CA THR A 69 3.84 -43.89 -19.22
C THR A 69 3.91 -44.20 -17.72
N LEU A 70 3.08 -45.15 -17.27
CA LEU A 70 3.06 -45.83 -15.95
C LEU A 70 2.32 -45.19 -14.75
N THR A 71 2.00 -46.07 -13.80
CA THR A 71 0.77 -46.23 -12.99
C THR A 71 0.73 -45.50 -11.65
N GLY A 72 -0.45 -44.98 -11.27
CA GLY A 72 -0.90 -45.03 -9.85
C GLY A 72 -1.78 -43.89 -9.35
N ASP A 73 -1.48 -42.64 -9.70
CA ASP A 73 -2.15 -41.45 -9.14
C ASP A 73 -2.16 -40.23 -10.10
N ALA A 74 -1.80 -40.50 -11.36
CA ALA A 74 -1.38 -39.49 -12.33
C ALA A 74 -2.57 -38.84 -13.09
N ASP A 75 -3.76 -39.42 -13.00
CA ASP A 75 -4.94 -39.04 -13.77
C ASP A 75 -5.41 -37.60 -13.45
N SER A 76 -5.50 -37.21 -12.18
CA SER A 76 -6.00 -35.88 -11.80
C SER A 76 -5.16 -34.73 -12.35
N ARG A 77 -3.82 -34.84 -12.26
CA ARG A 77 -2.90 -33.83 -12.78
C ARG A 77 -2.87 -33.79 -14.31
N THR A 78 -3.03 -34.94 -14.97
CA THR A 78 -3.15 -34.99 -16.43
C THR A 78 -4.43 -34.31 -16.90
N GLN A 79 -5.55 -34.52 -16.21
CA GLN A 79 -6.79 -33.82 -16.53
C GLN A 79 -6.67 -32.30 -16.36
N GLN A 80 -5.98 -31.84 -15.31
CA GLN A 80 -5.73 -30.40 -15.10
C GLN A 80 -4.86 -29.80 -16.21
N LEU A 81 -3.75 -30.45 -16.56
CA LEU A 81 -2.90 -30.02 -17.68
C LEU A 81 -3.69 -29.96 -19.00
N LEU A 82 -4.44 -31.01 -19.32
CA LEU A 82 -5.28 -31.05 -20.52
C LEU A 82 -6.35 -29.94 -20.50
N GLN A 83 -6.93 -29.64 -19.35
CA GLN A 83 -7.91 -28.58 -19.20
C GLN A 83 -7.29 -27.21 -19.49
N VAL A 84 -6.11 -26.90 -18.94
CA VAL A 84 -5.40 -25.64 -19.21
C VAL A 84 -5.09 -25.52 -20.70
N CYS A 85 -4.53 -26.56 -21.30
CA CYS A 85 -4.20 -26.57 -22.73
C CYS A 85 -5.42 -26.32 -23.62
N ARG A 86 -6.55 -26.97 -23.32
CA ARG A 86 -7.82 -26.81 -24.06
C ARG A 86 -8.43 -25.41 -23.87
N GLN A 87 -8.35 -24.85 -22.67
CA GLN A 87 -8.80 -23.48 -22.40
C GLN A 87 -7.97 -22.45 -23.16
N THR A 88 -6.65 -22.62 -23.21
CA THR A 88 -5.76 -21.77 -24.00
C THR A 88 -6.07 -21.84 -25.49
N ALA A 89 -6.28 -23.04 -26.04
CA ALA A 89 -6.68 -23.21 -27.44
C ALA A 89 -8.04 -22.53 -27.74
N ALA A 90 -9.01 -22.66 -26.84
CA ALA A 90 -10.33 -22.04 -27.01
C ALA A 90 -10.31 -20.50 -26.91
N ALA A 91 -9.29 -19.92 -26.30
CA ALA A 91 -9.12 -18.47 -26.18
C ALA A 91 -8.58 -17.79 -27.46
N CYS A 92 -8.14 -18.59 -28.45
CA CYS A 92 -7.57 -18.12 -29.72
C CYS A 92 -8.44 -18.52 -30.93
N PRO A 93 -9.73 -18.13 -31.01
CA PRO A 93 -10.61 -18.56 -32.09
C PRO A 93 -10.19 -17.94 -33.44
N GLY A 94 -9.97 -18.78 -34.46
CA GLY A 94 -9.55 -18.34 -35.80
C GLY A 94 -8.06 -18.06 -35.94
N GLU A 95 -7.29 -18.21 -34.85
CA GLU A 95 -5.86 -17.93 -34.78
C GLU A 95 -5.02 -19.20 -34.59
N GLU A 96 -3.75 -19.09 -34.93
CA GLU A 96 -2.73 -20.12 -34.68
C GLU A 96 -2.42 -20.14 -33.17
N ALA A 97 -2.51 -21.33 -32.55
CA ALA A 97 -2.65 -21.49 -31.11
C ALA A 97 -1.65 -22.51 -30.55
N ILE A 98 -0.89 -23.22 -31.38
CA ILE A 98 0.02 -24.27 -30.91
C ILE A 98 1.07 -23.69 -29.99
N PHE A 99 1.67 -22.55 -30.34
CA PHE A 99 2.68 -21.92 -29.48
C PHE A 99 2.11 -21.54 -28.10
N ALA A 100 0.92 -20.96 -28.06
CA ALA A 100 0.27 -20.57 -26.81
C ALA A 100 -0.05 -21.80 -25.93
N VAL A 101 -0.53 -22.88 -26.54
CA VAL A 101 -0.82 -24.15 -25.85
C VAL A 101 0.45 -24.77 -25.29
N LEU A 102 1.53 -24.85 -26.07
CA LEU A 102 2.82 -25.40 -25.62
C LEU A 102 3.42 -24.58 -24.48
N SER A 103 3.34 -23.25 -24.57
CA SER A 103 3.81 -22.34 -23.52
C SER A 103 3.02 -22.53 -22.22
N ALA A 104 1.69 -22.57 -22.30
CA ALA A 104 0.83 -22.78 -21.14
C ALA A 104 1.06 -24.17 -20.50
N ALA A 105 1.32 -25.20 -21.30
CA ALA A 105 1.67 -26.52 -20.81
C ALA A 105 3.00 -26.49 -20.02
N GLN A 106 4.02 -25.79 -20.53
CA GLN A 106 5.31 -25.67 -19.88
C GLN A 106 5.24 -24.86 -18.57
N GLU A 107 4.53 -23.73 -18.55
CA GLU A 107 4.33 -22.91 -17.36
C GLU A 107 3.59 -23.66 -16.25
N TRP A 108 2.50 -24.36 -16.61
CA TRP A 108 1.74 -25.17 -15.65
C TRP A 108 2.62 -26.25 -15.00
N MET A 109 3.49 -26.86 -15.80
CA MET A 109 4.39 -27.92 -15.34
C MET A 109 5.49 -27.39 -14.42
N GLN A 110 6.07 -26.23 -14.71
CA GLN A 110 7.04 -25.59 -13.82
C GLN A 110 6.41 -25.29 -12.45
N ALA A 111 5.19 -24.73 -12.43
CA ALA A 111 4.45 -24.51 -11.20
C ALA A 111 4.16 -25.83 -10.45
N ALA A 112 3.80 -26.90 -11.17
CA ALA A 112 3.53 -28.20 -10.57
C ALA A 112 4.77 -28.92 -10.02
N GLU A 113 5.98 -28.66 -10.55
CA GLU A 113 7.23 -29.20 -10.01
C GLU A 113 7.69 -28.47 -8.74
N GLU A 114 7.45 -27.17 -8.66
CA GLU A 114 7.66 -26.38 -7.43
C GLU A 114 6.79 -26.93 -6.28
N ASP A 115 5.59 -27.44 -6.59
CA ASP A 115 4.68 -28.09 -5.63
C ASP A 115 5.12 -29.50 -5.17
N VAL A 116 5.96 -30.22 -5.92
CA VAL A 116 6.38 -31.61 -5.56
C VAL A 116 7.76 -31.65 -4.92
N SER A 117 8.68 -30.80 -5.36
CA SER A 117 10.04 -30.69 -4.81
C SER A 117 10.07 -30.20 -3.34
N SER A 118 8.93 -29.78 -2.81
CA SER A 118 8.70 -29.36 -1.42
C SER A 118 8.37 -30.52 -0.44
N SER A 119 8.46 -31.79 -0.87
CA SER A 119 8.06 -32.97 -0.07
C SER A 119 9.17 -33.95 0.35
N SER A 120 10.46 -33.57 0.37
CA SER A 120 11.54 -34.40 0.94
C SER A 120 12.12 -33.83 2.26
N ILE A 121 12.26 -34.72 3.23
CA ILE A 121 12.55 -34.47 4.65
C ILE A 121 14.03 -34.11 4.85
N VAL A 122 14.34 -32.81 4.89
CA VAL A 122 15.49 -32.18 5.58
C VAL A 122 15.05 -30.76 5.93
N LEU A 123 15.17 -30.35 7.20
CA LEU A 123 14.93 -28.99 7.75
C LEU A 123 14.49 -27.93 6.72
N GLN A 124 13.19 -27.80 6.49
CA GLN A 124 12.63 -26.70 5.71
C GLN A 124 12.70 -25.42 6.54
N LYS A 125 13.78 -24.67 6.35
CA LYS A 125 13.76 -23.22 6.38
C LYS A 125 12.64 -22.82 5.41
N VAL A 126 11.53 -22.28 5.93
CA VAL A 126 10.37 -21.84 5.13
C VAL A 126 10.89 -20.99 3.99
N ALA A 127 10.88 -21.54 2.77
CA ALA A 127 11.20 -20.78 1.58
C ALA A 127 10.06 -19.77 1.40
N CYS A 128 10.46 -18.51 1.29
CA CYS A 128 9.65 -17.33 1.08
C CYS A 128 8.48 -17.57 0.12
N HIS A 129 7.28 -17.77 0.66
CA HIS A 129 6.03 -17.56 -0.06
C HIS A 129 5.42 -16.24 0.39
N SER A 130 4.89 -15.50 -0.58
CA SER A 130 4.26 -14.20 -0.41
C SER A 130 3.01 -14.31 0.48
N PHE A 131 2.76 -13.29 1.32
CA PHE A 131 1.54 -13.19 2.12
C PHE A 131 0.30 -13.15 1.20
N SER A 132 -0.31 -14.31 0.93
CA SER A 132 -1.62 -14.41 0.28
C SER A 132 -2.72 -14.39 1.34
N THR A 133 -3.70 -13.50 1.19
CA THR A 133 -4.75 -13.26 2.20
C THR A 133 -5.87 -14.31 2.18
N LYS A 134 -5.92 -15.23 1.22
CA LYS A 134 -7.12 -16.07 1.02
C LYS A 134 -7.09 -17.46 1.64
N HIS A 135 -5.94 -18.10 1.84
CA HIS A 135 -5.83 -19.33 2.64
C HIS A 135 -4.40 -19.47 3.16
N TRP A 136 -4.23 -19.47 4.48
CA TRP A 136 -2.94 -19.71 5.14
C TRP A 136 -2.75 -21.22 5.29
N ASP A 137 -2.46 -21.93 4.19
CA ASP A 137 -2.11 -23.35 4.24
C ASP A 137 -0.63 -23.52 4.60
N LEU A 138 -0.28 -23.13 5.83
CA LEU A 138 1.02 -23.44 6.43
C LEU A 138 0.99 -24.90 6.90
N TYR A 139 1.57 -25.78 6.08
CA TYR A 139 1.68 -27.22 6.35
C TYR A 139 2.38 -27.50 7.69
N ARG A 140 1.83 -28.49 8.42
CA ARG A 140 2.32 -29.02 9.70
C ARG A 140 3.83 -29.33 9.65
N CYS A 141 4.60 -28.71 10.54
CA CYS A 141 5.92 -29.18 10.93
C CYS A 141 6.10 -29.09 12.45
N PHE A 142 5.62 -30.10 13.21
CA PHE A 142 6.00 -30.26 14.63
C PHE A 142 6.43 -31.69 14.94
N ARG A 143 7.49 -31.81 15.75
CA ARG A 143 8.17 -33.07 16.05
C ARG A 143 7.73 -33.78 17.33
N THR A 144 6.70 -33.34 18.05
CA THR A 144 6.06 -34.17 19.09
C THR A 144 4.52 -34.03 19.13
N PRO A 145 3.74 -35.13 19.01
CA PRO A 145 2.28 -35.06 18.86
C PRO A 145 1.45 -34.83 20.14
N SER A 146 1.91 -35.18 21.34
CA SER A 146 0.99 -35.37 22.47
C SER A 146 0.49 -34.08 23.14
N SER A 147 1.37 -33.12 23.40
CA SER A 147 1.03 -31.83 24.04
C SER A 147 0.32 -30.88 23.08
N LEU A 148 0.73 -30.85 21.81
CA LEU A 148 0.07 -30.02 20.78
C LEU A 148 -1.32 -30.56 20.42
N THR A 149 -1.50 -31.89 20.39
CA THR A 149 -2.82 -32.50 20.13
C THR A 149 -3.78 -32.26 21.29
N ALA A 150 -3.29 -32.30 22.53
CA ALA A 150 -4.08 -31.90 23.70
C ALA A 150 -4.45 -30.40 23.66
N LEU A 151 -3.51 -29.54 23.26
CA LEU A 151 -3.75 -28.11 23.07
C LEU A 151 -4.80 -27.83 22.00
N ILE A 152 -4.67 -28.44 20.81
CA ILE A 152 -5.63 -28.30 19.72
C ILE A 152 -7.01 -28.83 20.13
N ALA A 153 -7.07 -29.91 20.91
CA ALA A 153 -8.33 -30.44 21.43
C ALA A 153 -8.98 -29.54 22.49
N GLN A 154 -8.19 -28.71 23.18
CA GLN A 154 -8.67 -27.82 24.25
C GLN A 154 -9.00 -26.41 23.78
N LEU A 155 -8.42 -25.92 22.67
CA LEU A 155 -8.66 -24.56 22.18
C LEU A 155 -9.98 -24.42 21.40
N SER A 156 -10.56 -23.22 21.46
CA SER A 156 -11.85 -22.92 20.85
C SER A 156 -11.81 -23.00 19.32
N THR A 157 -12.96 -23.32 18.71
CA THR A 157 -13.14 -23.31 17.26
C THR A 157 -12.85 -21.90 16.72
N GLY A 158 -11.88 -21.78 15.80
CA GLY A 158 -11.50 -20.52 15.14
C GLY A 158 -10.12 -19.96 15.52
N MET A 159 -9.39 -20.63 16.42
CA MET A 159 -7.97 -20.34 16.68
C MET A 159 -7.07 -21.20 15.79
N HIS A 160 -6.06 -20.58 15.20
CA HIS A 160 -4.98 -21.28 14.51
C HIS A 160 -3.75 -21.34 15.43
N VAL A 161 -3.31 -22.56 15.71
CA VAL A 161 -2.11 -22.84 16.51
C VAL A 161 -0.98 -23.23 15.59
N PHE A 162 0.14 -22.53 15.71
CA PHE A 162 1.36 -22.86 15.02
C PHE A 162 2.46 -23.00 16.07
N GLY A 163 3.01 -24.20 16.27
CA GLY A 163 4.30 -24.27 16.96
C GLY A 163 5.38 -23.61 16.09
N ILE A 164 6.56 -23.41 16.62
CA ILE A 164 7.76 -23.24 15.79
C ILE A 164 8.77 -24.33 16.15
N ASP A 165 8.88 -24.59 17.44
CA ASP A 165 9.70 -25.63 18.04
C ASP A 165 9.11 -26.06 19.39
N ASP A 166 9.87 -26.82 20.18
CA ASP A 166 9.46 -27.23 21.52
C ASP A 166 9.54 -26.08 22.54
N ARG A 167 10.09 -24.91 22.16
CA ARG A 167 10.30 -23.76 23.04
C ARG A 167 9.25 -22.68 22.86
N SER A 168 8.54 -22.66 21.74
CA SER A 168 7.64 -21.56 21.36
C SER A 168 6.51 -21.98 20.42
N LEU A 169 5.39 -21.28 20.56
CA LEU A 169 4.26 -21.35 19.64
C LEU A 169 3.69 -19.96 19.41
N PHE A 170 2.98 -19.77 18.32
CA PHE A 170 2.15 -18.60 18.11
C PHE A 170 0.71 -18.98 17.78
N LEU A 171 -0.20 -18.15 18.28
CA LEU A 171 -1.64 -18.28 18.17
C LEU A 171 -2.16 -17.12 17.33
N LYS A 172 -2.99 -17.43 16.34
CA LYS A 172 -3.66 -16.44 15.49
C LYS A 172 -5.17 -16.64 15.57
N GLY A 173 -5.92 -15.56 15.76
CA GLY A 173 -7.38 -15.58 15.80
C GLY A 173 -7.94 -14.94 17.07
N ASN A 174 -9.22 -15.18 17.38
CA ASN A 174 -9.83 -14.60 18.58
C ASN A 174 -9.19 -15.18 19.85
N THR A 175 -8.39 -14.39 20.55
CA THR A 175 -7.64 -14.83 21.74
C THR A 175 -8.41 -14.67 23.05
N THR A 176 -9.75 -14.65 22.98
CA THR A 176 -10.58 -14.82 24.18
C THR A 176 -10.51 -16.27 24.65
N TYR A 177 -9.59 -16.55 25.56
CA TYR A 177 -9.44 -17.84 26.23
C TYR A 177 -10.52 -18.04 27.29
N ASP A 178 -10.95 -19.29 27.47
CA ASP A 178 -11.52 -19.72 28.75
C ASP A 178 -10.43 -19.54 29.84
N PRO A 179 -10.77 -19.05 31.04
CA PRO A 179 -9.87 -19.06 32.20
C PRO A 179 -9.02 -20.33 32.37
N GLU A 180 -9.57 -21.52 32.11
CA GLU A 180 -8.82 -22.78 32.20
C GLU A 180 -7.71 -22.90 31.14
N GLN A 181 -8.02 -22.56 29.88
CA GLN A 181 -7.05 -22.55 28.78
C GLN A 181 -5.92 -21.56 29.05
N ARG A 182 -6.25 -20.37 29.56
CA ARG A 182 -5.25 -19.35 29.92
C ARG A 182 -4.35 -19.84 31.05
N THR A 183 -4.93 -20.45 32.08
CA THR A 183 -4.17 -21.02 33.21
C THR A 183 -3.23 -22.12 32.73
N TRP A 184 -3.70 -22.97 31.80
CA TRP A 184 -2.85 -23.98 31.19
C TRP A 184 -1.68 -23.36 30.39
N LEU A 185 -1.94 -22.39 29.51
CA LEU A 185 -0.89 -21.72 28.74
C LEU A 185 0.17 -21.08 29.66
N GLN A 186 -0.29 -20.40 30.72
CA GLN A 186 0.60 -19.82 31.74
C GLN A 186 1.38 -20.85 32.55
N SER A 187 0.88 -22.09 32.67
CA SER A 187 1.60 -23.18 33.32
C SER A 187 2.72 -23.77 32.44
N GLN A 188 2.57 -23.69 31.12
CA GLN A 188 3.52 -24.27 30.15
C GLN A 188 4.56 -23.26 29.65
N PHE A 189 4.17 -21.99 29.57
CA PHE A 189 4.98 -20.92 28.99
C PHE A 189 5.20 -19.82 30.03
N SER A 190 6.47 -19.46 30.24
CA SER A 190 6.84 -18.40 31.18
C SER A 190 6.81 -17.00 30.55
N SER A 191 6.72 -16.93 29.23
CA SER A 191 6.79 -15.68 28.46
C SER A 191 5.69 -15.63 27.41
N GLN A 192 5.10 -14.44 27.26
CA GLN A 192 4.05 -14.17 26.29
C GLN A 192 4.22 -12.75 25.73
N LEU A 193 4.31 -12.65 24.40
CA LEU A 193 4.25 -11.39 23.67
C LEU A 193 3.00 -11.38 22.79
N VAL A 194 2.24 -10.29 22.87
CA VAL A 194 1.04 -10.09 22.07
C VAL A 194 1.29 -8.93 21.12
N PHE A 195 1.01 -9.12 19.84
CA PHE A 195 1.00 -8.04 18.86
C PHE A 195 -0.16 -8.20 17.89
N ARG A 196 -0.43 -7.16 17.11
CA ARG A 196 -1.50 -7.13 16.12
C ARG A 196 -0.91 -6.82 14.77
N PHE A 197 -1.17 -7.67 13.80
CA PHE A 197 -1.01 -7.28 12.40
C PHE A 197 -2.25 -6.53 11.97
N ILE A 198 -2.06 -5.30 11.51
CA ILE A 198 -3.09 -4.47 10.94
C ILE A 198 -2.76 -4.29 9.47
N TRP A 199 -3.68 -4.66 8.59
CA TRP A 199 -3.46 -4.51 7.16
C TRP A 199 -4.72 -4.06 6.45
N LEU A 200 -4.50 -3.61 5.23
CA LEU A 200 -5.56 -3.16 4.34
C LEU A 200 -5.67 -4.18 3.21
N ASP A 201 -6.80 -4.87 3.14
CA ASP A 201 -7.18 -5.70 1.98
C ASP A 201 -8.46 -5.13 1.39
N ASN A 202 -8.43 -4.74 0.11
CA ASN A 202 -9.52 -4.04 -0.58
C ASN A 202 -10.08 -2.85 0.25
N ASP A 203 -9.18 -2.04 0.81
CA ASP A 203 -9.49 -0.90 1.67
C ASP A 203 -10.20 -1.25 2.98
N HIS A 204 -10.38 -2.52 3.34
CA HIS A 204 -10.88 -2.91 4.66
C HIS A 204 -9.73 -3.06 5.64
N ARG A 205 -9.87 -2.42 6.81
CA ARG A 205 -8.95 -2.64 7.94
C ARG A 205 -9.19 -4.03 8.50
N HIS A 206 -8.25 -4.91 8.26
CA HIS A 206 -8.18 -6.20 8.92
C HIS A 206 -7.20 -6.12 10.08
N GLU A 207 -7.60 -6.71 11.20
CA GLU A 207 -6.72 -6.91 12.34
C GLU A 207 -6.70 -8.39 12.67
N ALA A 208 -5.50 -8.93 12.81
CA ALA A 208 -5.30 -10.23 13.42
C ALA A 208 -4.42 -10.04 14.66
N PRO A 209 -4.94 -10.28 15.87
CA PRO A 209 -4.08 -10.46 17.01
C PRO A 209 -3.27 -11.74 16.80
N ILE A 210 -1.97 -11.63 17.08
CA ILE A 210 -1.03 -12.74 17.15
C ILE A 210 -0.44 -12.74 18.54
N GLU A 211 -0.53 -13.90 19.19
CA GLU A 211 0.08 -14.12 20.49
C GLU A 211 1.19 -15.13 20.36
N VAL A 212 2.41 -14.73 20.68
CA VAL A 212 3.58 -15.61 20.72
C VAL A 212 3.82 -16.01 22.17
N TRP A 213 3.76 -17.30 22.42
CA TRP A 213 4.02 -17.92 23.71
C TRP A 213 5.34 -18.67 23.65
N GLY A 214 6.15 -18.55 24.69
CA GLY A 214 7.43 -19.21 24.76
C GLY A 214 7.82 -19.60 26.18
N THR A 215 8.64 -20.64 26.27
CA THR A 215 9.21 -21.17 27.50
C THR A 215 10.20 -20.20 28.16
N CYS A 216 10.63 -19.17 27.42
CA CYS A 216 11.48 -18.06 27.86
C CYS A 216 11.32 -16.85 26.92
N HIS A 217 11.82 -15.68 27.32
CA HIS A 217 11.76 -14.45 26.50
C HIS A 217 12.55 -14.59 25.19
N GLU A 218 13.72 -15.21 25.22
CA GLU A 218 14.53 -15.44 24.01
C GLU A 218 13.75 -16.18 22.91
N ALA A 219 13.04 -17.26 23.27
CA ALA A 219 12.25 -18.04 22.30
C ALA A 219 11.10 -17.21 21.71
N VAL A 220 10.49 -16.34 22.51
CA VAL A 220 9.46 -15.41 22.04
C VAL A 220 10.06 -14.36 21.09
N ALA A 221 11.23 -13.80 21.43
CA ALA A 221 11.90 -12.80 20.61
C ALA A 221 12.36 -13.39 19.26
N GLU A 222 12.95 -14.58 19.25
CA GLU A 222 13.37 -15.29 18.04
C GLU A 222 12.19 -15.61 17.13
N THR A 223 11.12 -16.19 17.69
CA THR A 223 9.87 -16.46 16.96
C THR A 223 9.28 -15.20 16.35
N THR A 224 9.23 -14.12 17.14
CA THR A 224 8.65 -12.85 16.70
C THR A 224 9.50 -12.22 15.60
N SER A 225 10.82 -12.28 15.73
CA SER A 225 11.78 -11.81 14.71
C SER A 225 11.60 -12.58 13.40
N TRP A 226 11.51 -13.91 13.49
CA TRP A 226 11.23 -14.75 12.33
C TRP A 226 9.90 -14.38 11.65
N LEU A 227 8.81 -14.23 12.42
CA LEU A 227 7.50 -13.81 11.89
C LEU A 227 7.58 -12.46 11.15
N PHE A 228 8.38 -11.51 11.65
CA PHE A 228 8.53 -10.21 11.01
C PHE A 228 9.47 -10.20 9.80
N SER A 229 10.40 -11.17 9.73
CA SER A 229 11.28 -11.37 8.58
C SER A 229 10.56 -11.94 7.35
N LEU A 230 9.35 -12.48 7.53
CA LEU A 230 8.57 -13.04 6.43
C LEU A 230 8.32 -11.95 5.34
N PRO A 231 8.44 -12.29 4.04
CA PRO A 231 8.35 -11.32 2.95
C PRO A 231 6.97 -10.67 2.90
N ASP A 232 6.92 -9.35 2.88
CA ASP A 232 5.67 -8.62 2.91
C ASP A 232 5.56 -7.76 1.64
N HIS A 233 4.55 -8.04 0.82
CA HIS A 233 4.33 -7.33 -0.44
C HIS A 233 3.34 -6.18 -0.32
N GLN A 234 2.66 -6.02 0.82
CA GLN A 234 1.68 -4.93 0.99
C GLN A 234 2.19 -3.89 1.98
N LYS A 235 1.47 -2.76 2.07
CA LYS A 235 1.73 -1.73 3.07
C LYS A 235 1.04 -2.12 4.38
N HIS A 236 1.65 -2.99 5.17
CA HIS A 236 1.10 -3.39 6.48
C HIS A 236 1.52 -2.41 7.59
N ILE A 237 0.62 -2.26 8.57
CA ILE A 237 0.93 -1.64 9.85
C ILE A 237 1.12 -2.78 10.87
N VAL A 238 2.31 -2.92 11.39
CA VAL A 238 2.61 -3.88 12.46
C VAL A 238 2.49 -3.16 13.79
N SER A 239 1.53 -3.56 14.60
CA SER A 239 1.29 -2.96 15.92
C SER A 239 1.71 -3.90 17.04
N MET A 240 2.86 -3.63 17.63
CA MET A 240 3.32 -4.27 18.86
C MET A 240 2.81 -3.48 20.06
N VAL A 241 1.99 -4.10 20.90
CA VAL A 241 1.43 -3.46 22.08
C VAL A 241 1.80 -4.29 23.29
N ALA A 242 2.61 -3.73 24.17
CA ALA A 242 2.78 -4.25 25.51
C ALA A 242 1.48 -3.98 26.28
N TYR A 243 0.57 -4.94 26.23
CA TYR A 243 -0.59 -4.92 27.12
C TYR A 243 -0.12 -5.15 28.55
N SER A 244 -0.87 -4.66 29.53
CA SER A 244 -0.67 -4.98 30.96
C SER A 244 -0.65 -6.49 31.26
N ASN A 245 -1.06 -7.32 30.30
CA ASN A 245 -1.08 -8.77 30.38
C ASN A 245 0.12 -9.45 29.70
N SER A 246 1.03 -8.73 29.03
CA SER A 246 2.24 -9.33 28.45
C SER A 246 3.25 -9.60 29.57
N VAL A 247 3.67 -10.86 29.69
CA VAL A 247 4.72 -11.29 30.64
C VAL A 247 6.11 -11.17 30.01
N PHE A 248 6.21 -10.74 28.75
CA PHE A 248 7.48 -10.56 28.04
C PHE A 248 8.30 -9.41 28.62
N SER A 249 9.51 -9.71 29.11
CA SER A 249 10.48 -8.68 29.46
C SER A 249 11.17 -8.16 28.21
N PHE A 250 11.01 -6.87 27.95
CA PHE A 250 11.70 -6.17 26.87
C PHE A 250 13.18 -5.90 27.17
N GLU A 251 13.69 -6.31 28.33
CA GLU A 251 15.08 -6.05 28.73
C GLU A 251 16.10 -6.92 27.99
N PHE A 252 15.73 -8.14 27.60
CA PHE A 252 16.64 -9.13 27.02
C PHE A 252 16.25 -9.44 25.56
N HIS A 253 17.23 -9.45 24.65
CA HIS A 253 17.07 -9.73 23.21
C HIS A 253 16.17 -8.79 22.41
N PHE A 254 15.67 -7.71 23.03
CA PHE A 254 14.79 -6.78 22.34
C PHE A 254 15.53 -5.90 21.33
N SER A 255 16.81 -5.56 21.58
CA SER A 255 17.67 -4.88 20.59
C SER A 255 17.75 -5.64 19.26
N ASP A 256 17.95 -6.97 19.32
CA ASP A 256 18.03 -7.82 18.14
C ASP A 256 16.68 -7.93 17.43
N LEU A 257 15.60 -8.11 18.21
CA LEU A 257 14.24 -8.12 17.67
C LEU A 257 13.88 -6.80 16.99
N LEU A 258 14.19 -5.66 17.60
CA LEU A 258 13.95 -4.33 17.04
C LEU A 258 14.73 -4.13 15.74
N SER A 259 16.00 -4.53 15.73
CA SER A 259 16.85 -4.44 14.54
C SER A 259 16.30 -5.28 13.40
N ALA A 260 15.88 -6.52 13.67
CA ALA A 260 15.24 -7.37 12.67
C ALA A 260 13.90 -6.76 12.18
N LEU A 261 13.04 -6.32 13.10
CA LEU A 261 11.74 -5.74 12.78
C LEU A 261 11.83 -4.49 11.90
N LEU A 262 12.86 -3.66 12.12
CA LEU A 262 13.01 -2.37 11.42
C LEU A 262 13.84 -2.50 10.14
N SER A 263 14.78 -3.46 10.07
CA SER A 263 15.56 -3.73 8.86
C SER A 263 14.75 -4.48 7.80
N HIS A 264 13.75 -5.27 8.21
CA HIS A 264 12.87 -5.99 7.31
C HIS A 264 11.64 -5.14 6.94
N HIS A 265 11.57 -4.72 5.67
CA HIS A 265 10.47 -3.97 5.02
C HIS A 265 10.41 -2.47 5.35
N PRO A 266 11.13 -1.60 4.62
CA PRO A 266 11.19 -0.15 4.92
C PRO A 266 9.84 0.58 4.75
N PHE A 267 8.87 -0.04 4.08
CA PHE A 267 7.53 0.52 3.88
C PHE A 267 6.56 0.24 5.05
N ARG A 268 6.93 -0.68 5.94
CA ARG A 268 6.11 -1.07 7.08
C ARG A 268 6.05 0.06 8.09
N GLN A 269 4.86 0.30 8.65
CA GLN A 269 4.72 1.16 9.82
C GLN A 269 4.74 0.27 11.07
N VAL A 270 5.65 0.54 11.99
CA VAL A 270 5.77 -0.20 13.26
C VAL A 270 5.23 0.66 14.39
N ARG A 271 4.16 0.21 15.02
CA ARG A 271 3.53 0.87 16.16
C ARG A 271 3.92 0.16 17.44
N PHE A 272 4.54 0.89 18.36
CA PHE A 272 4.85 0.46 19.72
C PHE A 272 3.85 1.09 20.68
N GLY A 273 3.26 0.27 21.55
CA GLY A 273 2.25 0.69 22.52
C GLY A 273 2.64 0.28 23.95
N GLY A 274 2.78 1.22 24.88
CA GLY A 274 2.98 0.90 26.30
C GLY A 274 4.35 0.32 26.66
N ILE A 275 5.40 0.60 25.87
CA ILE A 275 6.74 0.02 26.06
C ILE A 275 7.68 1.04 26.69
N ASP A 276 8.42 0.60 27.70
CA ASP A 276 9.54 1.32 28.31
C ASP A 276 10.84 0.90 27.62
N PHE A 277 11.43 1.82 26.86
CA PHE A 277 12.64 1.60 26.11
C PHE A 277 13.87 2.01 26.94
N SER A 278 14.85 1.12 27.05
CA SER A 278 16.17 1.43 27.58
C SER A 278 16.92 2.41 26.67
N GLN A 279 18.06 2.93 27.13
CA GLN A 279 18.93 3.77 26.29
C GLN A 279 19.46 2.98 25.08
N GLU A 280 19.76 1.70 25.26
CA GLU A 280 20.20 0.82 24.18
C GLU A 280 19.11 0.63 23.12
N HIS A 281 17.87 0.34 23.53
CA HIS A 281 16.76 0.21 22.58
C HIS A 281 16.48 1.53 21.85
N SER A 282 16.58 2.65 22.57
CA SER A 282 16.44 4.00 22.01
C SER A 282 17.49 4.28 20.93
N ALA A 283 18.74 3.83 21.14
CA ALA A 283 19.79 3.93 20.15
C ALA A 283 19.43 3.09 18.91
N VAL A 284 19.06 1.82 19.09
CA VAL A 284 18.66 0.92 17.99
C VAL A 284 17.52 1.52 17.16
N LEU A 285 16.47 2.05 17.80
CA LEU A 285 15.35 2.69 17.09
C LEU A 285 15.83 3.86 16.21
N ALA A 286 16.81 4.63 16.68
CA ALA A 286 17.30 5.84 16.02
C ALA A 286 18.38 5.57 14.95
N THR A 287 19.19 4.52 15.08
CA THR A 287 20.37 4.26 14.21
C THR A 287 20.10 3.37 12.99
N GLN A 288 18.84 3.11 12.65
CA GLN A 288 18.49 2.26 11.50
C GLN A 288 19.06 2.80 10.17
N GLU A 289 19.72 1.98 9.36
CA GLU A 289 20.38 2.47 8.14
C GLU A 289 19.39 3.05 7.11
N HIS A 290 18.19 2.48 7.06
CA HIS A 290 17.11 2.86 6.16
C HIS A 290 16.12 3.82 6.82
N ALA A 291 15.24 4.43 6.02
CA ALA A 291 14.12 5.19 6.54
C ALA A 291 13.09 4.23 7.16
N VAL A 292 12.64 4.55 8.37
CA VAL A 292 11.68 3.77 9.16
C VAL A 292 10.43 4.59 9.47
N ASN A 293 9.30 3.91 9.64
CA ASN A 293 8.03 4.54 9.98
C ASN A 293 7.57 4.03 11.34
N ILE A 294 7.79 4.81 12.38
CA ILE A 294 7.56 4.39 13.77
C ILE A 294 6.42 5.19 14.38
N VAL A 295 5.54 4.51 15.11
CA VAL A 295 4.51 5.10 15.97
C VAL A 295 4.82 4.75 17.42
N LEU A 296 4.99 5.75 18.27
CA LEU A 296 5.19 5.59 19.71
C LEU A 296 3.91 6.04 20.43
N ALA A 297 3.13 5.08 20.90
CA ALA A 297 1.89 5.31 21.64
C ALA A 297 2.09 4.93 23.10
N HIS A 298 1.94 5.88 24.03
CA HIS A 298 2.13 5.62 25.47
C HIS A 298 3.47 4.94 25.82
N CYS A 299 4.54 5.24 25.09
CA CYS A 299 5.86 4.69 25.34
C CYS A 299 6.68 5.63 26.22
N TRP A 300 7.74 5.10 26.83
CA TRP A 300 8.72 5.88 27.58
C TRP A 300 10.13 5.59 27.08
N LEU A 301 10.96 6.61 26.95
CA LEU A 301 12.37 6.45 26.58
C LEU A 301 13.24 6.82 27.79
N ALA A 302 14.10 5.90 28.21
CA ALA A 302 15.05 6.14 29.29
C ALA A 302 15.89 7.42 29.03
N GLY A 303 16.19 8.16 30.10
CA GLY A 303 16.90 9.44 29.99
C GLY A 303 16.12 10.53 29.24
N GLY A 304 14.79 10.44 29.19
CA GLY A 304 13.93 11.43 28.54
C GLY A 304 14.10 11.51 27.02
N GLY A 305 14.56 10.41 26.40
CA GLY A 305 14.78 10.28 24.95
C GLY A 305 16.03 10.97 24.40
N SER A 306 16.96 11.41 25.26
CA SER A 306 18.24 12.03 24.86
C SER A 306 19.05 11.13 23.92
N THR A 307 19.24 9.86 24.26
CA THR A 307 19.97 8.89 23.44
C THR A 307 19.35 8.72 22.05
N PHE A 308 18.02 8.63 21.96
CA PHE A 308 17.30 8.55 20.69
C PHE A 308 17.59 9.78 19.82
N PHE A 309 17.52 10.98 20.41
CA PHE A 309 17.78 12.23 19.70
C PHE A 309 19.24 12.34 19.23
N GLU A 310 20.21 12.07 20.09
CA GLU A 310 21.64 12.11 19.76
C GLU A 310 21.97 11.17 18.60
N CYS A 311 21.46 9.95 18.64
CA CYS A 311 21.61 8.97 17.55
C CYS A 311 20.97 9.47 16.26
N MET A 312 19.77 10.06 16.31
CA MET A 312 19.13 10.65 15.13
C MET A 312 19.93 11.80 14.51
N GLN A 313 20.63 12.60 15.33
CA GLN A 313 21.46 13.71 14.83
C GLN A 313 22.69 13.24 14.06
N GLN A 314 23.19 12.04 14.38
CA GLN A 314 24.36 11.45 13.72
C GLN A 314 24.02 10.83 12.35
N ARG A 315 22.72 10.68 12.04
CA ARG A 315 22.28 10.10 10.76
C ARG A 315 22.66 11.00 9.58
N THR A 316 23.16 10.37 8.53
CA THR A 316 23.38 11.00 7.23
C THR A 316 22.14 10.90 6.32
N THR A 317 21.24 9.96 6.61
CA THR A 317 19.98 9.73 5.88
C THR A 317 18.76 10.22 6.67
N PRO A 318 17.69 10.68 6.00
CA PRO A 318 16.43 11.03 6.67
C PRO A 318 15.87 9.82 7.46
N PHE A 319 15.29 10.08 8.64
CA PHE A 319 14.78 9.01 9.51
C PHE A 319 13.56 8.29 8.93
N GLY A 320 12.74 8.97 8.13
CA GLY A 320 11.42 8.47 7.72
C GLY A 320 10.30 9.18 8.49
N SER A 321 9.36 8.41 9.04
CA SER A 321 8.19 8.95 9.76
C SER A 321 8.27 8.66 11.25
N LEU A 322 8.02 9.66 12.08
CA LEU A 322 7.83 9.51 13.52
C LEU A 322 6.43 10.01 13.91
N THR A 323 5.63 9.12 14.47
CA THR A 323 4.32 9.45 15.05
C THR A 323 4.38 9.33 16.56
N LEU A 324 3.94 10.37 17.25
CA LEU A 324 3.84 10.42 18.71
C LEU A 324 2.37 10.48 19.09
N GLU A 325 1.91 9.52 19.87
CA GLU A 325 0.48 9.37 20.18
C GLU A 325 0.20 9.33 21.68
N SER A 326 -0.78 10.14 22.09
CA SER A 326 -1.32 10.30 23.45
C SER A 326 -0.35 10.93 24.46
N VAL A 327 0.85 10.38 24.63
CA VAL A 327 1.91 10.93 25.48
C VAL A 327 3.24 10.79 24.73
N HIS A 328 3.99 11.89 24.60
CA HIS A 328 5.30 11.80 23.95
C HIS A 328 6.37 11.31 24.94
N PRO A 329 7.26 10.40 24.53
CA PRO A 329 8.26 9.78 25.41
C PRO A 329 9.46 10.68 25.74
N PHE A 330 9.45 11.92 25.26
CA PHE A 330 10.57 12.86 25.36
C PHE A 330 10.38 13.84 26.52
N SER A 331 11.48 14.25 27.15
CA SER A 331 11.48 15.48 27.96
C SER A 331 11.21 16.71 27.07
N GLU A 332 10.64 17.77 27.62
CA GLU A 332 10.29 18.99 26.87
C GLU A 332 11.48 19.59 26.10
N GLU A 333 12.66 19.60 26.73
CA GLU A 333 13.89 20.09 26.10
C GLU A 333 14.28 19.23 24.89
N VAL A 334 14.31 17.90 25.07
CA VAL A 334 14.64 16.97 23.99
C VAL A 334 13.59 17.00 22.89
N PHE A 335 12.30 17.07 23.22
CA PHE A 335 11.22 17.20 22.25
C PHE A 335 11.38 18.45 21.39
N THR A 336 11.66 19.60 22.03
CA THR A 336 11.93 20.86 21.33
C THR A 336 13.12 20.73 20.38
N GLN A 337 14.22 20.13 20.83
CA GLN A 337 15.40 19.90 19.97
C GLN A 337 15.12 18.91 18.84
N LEU A 338 14.37 17.85 19.11
CA LEU A 338 13.96 16.85 18.13
C LEU A 338 13.16 17.50 17.00
N VAL A 339 12.14 18.28 17.34
CA VAL A 339 11.32 18.98 16.34
C VAL A 339 12.18 19.94 15.53
N LEU A 340 13.04 20.74 16.16
CA LEU A 340 13.82 21.77 15.47
C LEU A 340 15.01 21.26 14.65
N ARG A 341 15.60 20.11 15.01
CA ARG A 341 16.90 19.67 14.49
C ARG A 341 16.88 18.31 13.80
N ALA A 342 15.99 17.39 14.18
CA ALA A 342 15.99 16.02 13.64
C ALA A 342 15.54 16.01 12.16
N PRO A 343 16.26 15.29 11.27
CA PRO A 343 15.92 15.21 9.85
C PRO A 343 14.79 14.19 9.62
N LEU A 344 13.55 14.60 9.84
CA LEU A 344 12.36 13.75 9.65
C LEU A 344 11.78 13.93 8.24
N SER A 345 11.33 12.85 7.62
CA SER A 345 10.49 12.96 6.41
C SER A 345 9.07 13.37 6.80
N LYS A 346 8.53 12.77 7.86
CA LYS A 346 7.19 13.05 8.40
C LYS A 346 7.21 13.07 9.94
N LEU A 347 6.56 14.07 10.53
CA LEU A 347 6.27 14.12 11.97
C LEU A 347 4.75 14.14 12.17
N CYS A 348 4.22 13.17 12.90
CA CYS A 348 2.81 13.11 13.25
C CYS A 348 2.65 13.26 14.78
N LEU A 349 1.80 14.18 15.21
CA LEU A 349 1.47 14.43 16.60
C LEU A 349 -0.02 14.13 16.78
N VAL A 350 -0.36 13.16 17.64
CA VAL A 350 -1.72 12.66 17.76
C VAL A 350 -2.14 12.64 19.23
N ASN A 351 -3.24 13.30 19.58
CA ASN A 351 -3.76 13.34 20.96
C ASN A 351 -2.75 13.82 22.02
N LEU A 352 -1.81 14.71 21.68
CA LEU A 352 -0.79 15.20 22.61
C LEU A 352 -1.18 16.53 23.25
N ALA A 353 -0.76 16.76 24.49
CA ALA A 353 -0.69 18.10 25.06
C ALA A 353 0.66 18.73 24.67
N LEU A 354 0.64 19.91 24.06
CA LEU A 354 1.80 20.64 23.60
C LEU A 354 1.88 21.98 24.35
N ARG A 355 3.01 22.23 24.99
CA ARG A 355 3.27 23.53 25.65
C ARG A 355 3.51 24.67 24.67
N ASN A 356 3.91 24.35 23.43
CA ASN A 356 4.21 25.34 22.41
C ASN A 356 3.50 24.98 21.09
N ALA A 357 2.41 25.69 20.81
CA ALA A 357 1.60 25.56 19.59
C ALA A 357 2.41 25.72 18.30
N TRP A 358 3.45 26.56 18.35
CA TRP A 358 4.22 27.00 17.20
C TRP A 358 5.37 26.07 16.86
N LEU A 359 5.81 25.26 17.82
CA LEU A 359 6.95 24.36 17.65
C LEU A 359 6.80 23.44 16.41
N PRO A 360 5.64 22.84 16.12
CA PRO A 360 5.44 22.03 14.92
C PRO A 360 5.63 22.78 13.59
N PHE A 361 5.33 24.08 13.52
CA PHE A 361 5.58 24.90 12.31
C PHE A 361 7.07 25.17 12.06
N ARG A 362 7.90 24.97 13.08
CA ARG A 362 9.36 25.10 13.00
C ARG A 362 10.04 23.75 12.80
N ALA A 363 9.26 22.67 12.69
CA ALA A 363 9.80 21.33 12.57
C ALA A 363 10.73 21.21 11.36
N ARG A 364 11.89 20.55 11.54
CA ARG A 364 12.75 20.15 10.44
C ARG A 364 12.23 18.87 9.78
N ALA A 365 10.94 18.86 9.47
CA ALA A 365 10.25 17.79 8.79
C ALA A 365 9.70 18.29 7.44
N ASN A 366 9.68 17.44 6.41
CA ASN A 366 9.05 17.82 5.14
C ASN A 366 7.52 17.91 5.26
N HIS A 367 6.94 17.05 6.11
CA HIS A 367 5.52 16.97 6.37
C HIS A 367 5.27 16.91 7.88
N VAL A 368 4.36 17.76 8.37
CA VAL A 368 3.89 17.74 9.75
C VAL A 368 2.39 17.49 9.77
N GLU A 369 1.95 16.59 10.63
CA GLU A 369 0.54 16.30 10.86
C GLU A 369 0.25 16.43 12.35
N MET A 370 -0.79 17.18 12.70
CA MET A 370 -1.25 17.35 14.07
C MET A 370 -2.71 16.99 14.14
N THR A 371 -3.06 15.98 14.92
CA THR A 371 -4.43 15.52 15.10
C THR A 371 -4.78 15.56 16.58
N ASN A 372 -5.83 16.28 16.96
CA ASN A 372 -6.37 16.32 18.32
C ASN A 372 -5.35 16.73 19.40
N CYS A 373 -4.39 17.58 19.06
CA CYS A 373 -3.36 18.01 20.02
C CYS A 373 -3.86 19.19 20.84
N ILE A 374 -3.90 19.10 22.16
CA ILE A 374 -4.23 20.21 23.05
C ILE A 374 -3.01 21.14 23.12
N VAL A 375 -3.22 22.44 22.96
CA VAL A 375 -2.16 23.43 23.12
C VAL A 375 -2.37 24.14 24.45
N GLU A 376 -1.40 24.07 25.34
CA GLU A 376 -1.39 24.86 26.56
C GLU A 376 -0.97 26.29 26.18
N GLU A 377 -1.85 27.28 26.41
CA GLU A 377 -1.54 28.68 26.12
C GLU A 377 -0.52 29.20 27.13
N ASP A 378 0.76 29.22 26.74
CA ASP A 378 1.75 30.01 27.46
C ASP A 378 1.72 31.45 26.92
N TYR A 379 0.98 32.32 27.62
CA TYR A 379 0.80 33.74 27.30
C TYR A 379 2.12 34.56 27.34
N GLY A 380 3.26 33.92 27.63
CA GLY A 380 4.51 34.59 28.00
C GLY A 380 5.40 35.13 26.88
N ASP A 381 5.21 34.76 25.61
CA ASP A 381 6.17 35.17 24.54
C ASP A 381 5.51 35.41 23.18
N SER A 382 4.56 36.35 23.14
CA SER A 382 3.87 36.84 21.94
C SER A 382 4.73 37.75 21.04
N THR A 383 6.06 37.64 21.11
CA THR A 383 6.91 38.47 20.24
C THR A 383 6.88 37.96 18.81
N GLU A 384 6.43 38.84 17.91
CA GLU A 384 6.27 38.78 16.45
C GLU A 384 7.54 38.42 15.65
N ASN A 385 8.43 37.60 16.19
CA ASN A 385 9.61 37.12 15.51
C ASN A 385 9.20 36.15 14.40
N VAL A 386 8.97 36.73 13.21
CA VAL A 386 8.94 36.14 11.87
C VAL A 386 9.25 34.64 11.92
N PHE A 387 8.20 33.84 12.13
CA PHE A 387 8.37 32.40 12.24
C PHE A 387 8.77 31.88 10.87
N ILE A 388 9.99 31.35 10.76
CA ILE A 388 10.40 30.62 9.56
C ILE A 388 9.63 29.29 9.57
N ILE A 389 8.53 29.26 8.84
CA ILE A 389 7.79 28.03 8.56
C ILE A 389 8.71 27.14 7.73
N ARG A 390 9.07 25.98 8.28
CA ARG A 390 9.98 25.02 7.64
C ARG A 390 9.27 23.87 6.93
N PRO A 391 8.18 23.30 7.48
CA PRO A 391 7.46 22.24 6.81
C PRO A 391 6.96 22.68 5.44
N LYS A 392 7.11 21.80 4.45
CA LYS A 392 6.52 22.04 3.12
C LYS A 392 5.02 21.77 3.17
N ALA A 393 4.65 20.68 3.85
CA ALA A 393 3.27 20.27 4.04
C ALA A 393 2.90 20.26 5.52
N PHE A 394 1.71 20.75 5.81
CA PHE A 394 1.14 20.74 7.15
C PHE A 394 -0.29 20.20 7.11
N VAL A 395 -0.67 19.32 8.02
CA VAL A 395 -2.03 18.78 8.14
C VAL A 395 -2.53 18.97 9.57
N LEU A 396 -3.73 19.53 9.71
CA LEU A 396 -4.43 19.73 10.98
C LEU A 396 -5.66 18.82 11.03
N GLY A 397 -5.78 17.99 12.06
CA GLY A 397 -6.88 17.10 12.34
C GLY A 397 -7.65 17.51 13.60
N PHE A 398 -8.98 17.58 13.50
CA PHE A 398 -9.87 18.17 14.49
C PHE A 398 -10.94 17.17 14.95
N ASP A 399 -10.94 16.82 16.23
CA ASP A 399 -11.99 15.99 16.86
C ASP A 399 -12.93 16.88 17.70
N PRO A 400 -14.24 16.84 17.44
CA PRO A 400 -15.23 17.67 18.15
C PRO A 400 -15.28 17.37 19.66
N ILE A 401 -14.88 16.16 20.10
CA ILE A 401 -14.98 15.74 21.50
C ILE A 401 -13.83 16.35 22.34
N ARG A 402 -12.68 16.60 21.74
CA ARG A 402 -11.44 16.95 22.45
C ARG A 402 -10.86 18.31 22.11
N SER A 403 -11.43 19.03 21.13
CA SER A 403 -10.87 20.29 20.65
C SER A 403 -11.13 21.44 21.63
N SER A 404 -10.16 21.68 22.52
CA SER A 404 -9.95 22.94 23.24
C SER A 404 -8.93 23.85 22.54
N ILE A 405 -8.51 23.50 21.33
CA ILE A 405 -7.45 24.21 20.60
C ILE A 405 -7.98 25.55 20.13
N HIS A 406 -7.30 26.64 20.53
CA HIS A 406 -7.36 27.91 19.81
C HIS A 406 -6.67 27.68 18.45
N TYR A 407 -7.45 27.33 17.43
CA TYR A 407 -6.94 26.99 16.09
C TYR A 407 -6.68 28.22 15.22
N HIS A 408 -7.24 29.38 15.58
CA HIS A 408 -7.03 30.64 14.87
C HIS A 408 -5.54 30.96 14.70
N PRO A 409 -4.69 30.92 15.75
CA PRO A 409 -3.27 31.21 15.60
C PRO A 409 -2.55 30.22 14.65
N LEU A 410 -2.90 28.93 14.72
CA LEU A 410 -2.28 27.91 13.85
C LEU A 410 -2.64 28.13 12.37
N LEU A 411 -3.88 28.52 12.09
CA LEU A 411 -4.32 28.85 10.73
C LEU A 411 -3.72 30.17 10.25
N ASP A 412 -3.56 31.16 11.12
CA ASP A 412 -2.91 32.44 10.78
C ASP A 412 -1.42 32.25 10.44
N ALA A 413 -0.73 31.32 11.11
CA ALA A 413 0.64 30.93 10.75
C ALA A 413 0.74 30.08 9.49
N SER A 414 -0.36 29.75 8.81
CA SER A 414 -0.29 28.98 7.57
C SER A 414 0.25 29.78 6.38
N HIS A 415 0.35 31.11 6.47
CA HIS A 415 0.61 32.04 5.35
C HIS A 415 1.85 31.76 4.47
N GLY A 416 2.81 30.94 4.93
CA GLY A 416 3.99 30.50 4.15
C GLY A 416 3.98 29.03 3.72
N LEU A 417 2.90 28.29 3.96
CA LEU A 417 2.80 26.88 3.57
C LEU A 417 2.49 26.71 2.09
N ASN A 418 3.16 25.75 1.44
CA ASN A 418 2.82 25.34 0.08
C ASN A 418 1.74 24.25 0.01
N LYS A 419 1.59 23.47 1.08
CA LYS A 419 0.52 22.48 1.25
C LYS A 419 -0.08 22.57 2.65
N LEU A 420 -1.41 22.69 2.70
CA LEU A 420 -2.21 22.71 3.91
C LEU A 420 -3.28 21.62 3.81
N GLY A 421 -3.38 20.78 4.83
CA GLY A 421 -4.45 19.82 5.00
C GLY A 421 -5.27 20.12 6.25
N ILE A 422 -6.59 19.95 6.16
CA ILE A 422 -7.56 20.23 7.21
C ILE A 422 -8.53 19.06 7.28
N HIS A 423 -8.55 18.32 8.38
CA HIS A 423 -9.30 17.08 8.55
C HIS A 423 -10.26 17.22 9.74
N PHE A 424 -11.56 17.40 9.51
CA PHE A 424 -12.54 17.49 10.60
C PHE A 424 -13.22 16.14 10.84
N TYR A 425 -13.08 15.56 12.03
CA TYR A 425 -13.70 14.31 12.47
C TYR A 425 -15.17 14.51 12.92
N GLY A 426 -15.77 15.66 12.59
CA GLY A 426 -17.15 16.07 12.86
C GLY A 426 -17.48 17.37 12.14
N THR A 427 -18.67 17.94 12.36
CA THR A 427 -19.03 19.23 11.76
C THR A 427 -18.23 20.36 12.42
N PRO A 428 -17.41 21.13 11.67
CA PRO A 428 -16.71 22.29 12.21
C PRO A 428 -17.68 23.36 12.68
N THR A 429 -17.27 24.14 13.68
CA THR A 429 -18.02 25.34 14.07
C THR A 429 -17.92 26.42 13.00
N THR A 430 -18.88 27.34 12.95
CA THR A 430 -18.80 28.49 12.03
C THR A 430 -17.50 29.28 12.22
N GLU A 431 -17.04 29.45 13.46
CA GLU A 431 -15.77 30.12 13.77
C GLU A 431 -14.56 29.37 13.19
N GLN A 432 -14.54 28.03 13.24
CA GLN A 432 -13.50 27.19 12.63
C GLN A 432 -13.45 27.38 11.12
N VAL A 433 -14.62 27.38 10.48
CA VAL A 433 -14.71 27.59 9.04
C VAL A 433 -14.27 29.01 8.67
N GLN A 434 -14.75 30.05 9.37
CA GLN A 434 -14.34 31.42 9.06
C GLN A 434 -12.84 31.65 9.24
N ALA A 435 -12.22 31.03 10.25
CA ALA A 435 -10.77 31.05 10.42
C ALA A 435 -10.05 30.38 9.24
N LEU A 436 -10.56 29.23 8.79
CA LEU A 436 -10.01 28.55 7.61
C LEU A 436 -10.14 29.42 6.36
N LEU A 437 -11.32 29.98 6.09
CA LEU A 437 -11.54 30.85 4.93
C LEU A 437 -10.59 32.04 4.93
N SER A 438 -10.45 32.73 6.07
CA SER A 438 -9.50 33.82 6.26
C SER A 438 -8.06 33.37 5.98
N ALA A 439 -7.64 32.23 6.52
CA ALA A 439 -6.29 31.69 6.30
C ALA A 439 -6.03 31.35 4.81
N LEU A 440 -7.04 30.82 4.11
CA LEU A 440 -6.94 30.52 2.68
C LEU A 440 -6.85 31.80 1.82
N GLU A 441 -7.60 32.85 2.17
CA GLU A 441 -7.54 34.14 1.47
C GLU A 441 -6.20 34.85 1.68
N ASN A 442 -5.64 34.75 2.89
CA ASN A 442 -4.39 35.42 3.25
C ASN A 442 -3.14 34.66 2.76
N ASN A 443 -3.25 33.37 2.45
CA ASN A 443 -2.11 32.56 2.04
C ASN A 443 -1.86 32.60 0.52
N GLN A 444 -0.93 33.48 0.11
CA GLN A 444 -0.53 33.65 -1.29
C GLN A 444 0.51 32.62 -1.78
N GLN A 445 0.89 31.64 -0.96
CA GLN A 445 1.89 30.62 -1.32
C GLN A 445 1.30 29.21 -1.39
N LEU A 446 0.07 29.03 -0.92
CA LEU A 446 -0.60 27.75 -0.88
C LEU A 446 -0.87 27.23 -2.29
N LYS A 447 -0.29 26.06 -2.60
CA LYS A 447 -0.45 25.37 -3.89
C LYS A 447 -1.39 24.19 -3.80
N VAL A 448 -1.41 23.52 -2.65
CA VAL A 448 -2.20 22.31 -2.41
C VAL A 448 -3.04 22.50 -1.17
N LEU A 449 -4.37 22.44 -1.33
CA LEU A 449 -5.31 22.32 -0.23
C LEU A 449 -5.80 20.88 -0.13
N GLU A 450 -5.84 20.33 1.07
CA GLU A 450 -6.40 19.01 1.36
C GLU A 450 -7.51 19.15 2.40
N LEU A 451 -8.71 18.66 2.08
CA LEU A 451 -9.87 18.68 2.94
C LEU A 451 -10.24 17.22 3.26
N GLY A 452 -10.04 16.86 4.51
CA GLY A 452 -9.96 15.49 5.00
C GLY A 452 -11.11 15.03 5.87
N HIS A 453 -11.03 13.74 6.26
CA HIS A 453 -12.03 12.96 6.97
C HIS A 453 -13.36 12.80 6.22
N ASP A 454 -14.21 13.82 6.12
CA ASP A 454 -15.40 13.80 5.28
C ASP A 454 -15.76 15.22 4.83
N ILE A 455 -15.70 15.50 3.52
CA ILE A 455 -16.04 16.83 2.96
C ILE A 455 -17.45 17.30 3.32
N LEU A 456 -18.37 16.40 3.66
CA LEU A 456 -19.72 16.78 4.07
C LEU A 456 -19.75 17.62 5.34
N CYS A 457 -18.69 17.60 6.15
CA CYS A 457 -18.59 18.51 7.30
C CYS A 457 -18.63 19.98 6.86
N PHE A 458 -18.26 20.29 5.62
CA PHE A 458 -18.31 21.64 5.06
C PHE A 458 -19.61 21.97 4.34
N LYS A 459 -20.65 21.12 4.38
CA LYS A 459 -21.86 21.30 3.57
C LYS A 459 -22.46 22.70 3.68
N ASP A 460 -22.61 23.21 4.90
CA ASP A 460 -23.24 24.51 5.16
C ASP A 460 -22.36 25.71 4.76
N HIS A 461 -21.08 25.47 4.51
CA HIS A 461 -20.08 26.49 4.17
C HIS A 461 -19.41 26.23 2.82
N TRP A 462 -19.94 25.29 2.03
CA TRP A 462 -19.30 24.81 0.82
C TRP A 462 -19.19 25.92 -0.23
N ASP A 463 -20.24 26.72 -0.40
CA ASP A 463 -20.25 27.81 -1.38
C ASP A 463 -19.27 28.93 -1.03
N GLU A 464 -19.13 29.26 0.25
CA GLU A 464 -18.13 30.22 0.74
C GLU A 464 -16.71 29.71 0.45
N LEU A 465 -16.45 28.44 0.72
CA LEU A 465 -15.18 27.79 0.43
C LEU A 465 -14.87 27.78 -1.07
N MET A 466 -15.83 27.41 -1.92
CA MET A 466 -15.67 27.46 -3.38
C MET A 466 -15.44 28.90 -3.87
N ALA A 467 -16.07 29.90 -3.25
CA ALA A 467 -15.85 31.31 -3.59
C ALA A 467 -14.43 31.78 -3.26
N VAL A 468 -13.88 31.38 -2.11
CA VAL A 468 -12.48 31.64 -1.75
C VAL A 468 -11.53 30.95 -2.72
N LEU A 469 -11.77 29.66 -3.02
CA LEU A 469 -10.96 28.89 -3.97
C LEU A 469 -10.98 29.49 -5.38
N ARG A 470 -12.14 29.99 -5.84
CA ARG A 470 -12.26 30.67 -7.14
C ARG A 470 -11.39 31.92 -7.23
N LYS A 471 -11.28 32.71 -6.14
CA LYS A 471 -10.45 33.92 -6.07
C LYS A 471 -8.95 33.61 -5.93
N SER A 472 -8.60 32.54 -5.24
CA SER A 472 -7.20 32.18 -4.99
C SER A 472 -6.47 31.83 -6.28
N ARG A 473 -5.38 32.52 -6.63
CA ARG A 473 -4.62 32.22 -7.87
C ARG A 473 -3.52 31.17 -7.68
N THR A 474 -3.26 30.79 -6.44
CA THR A 474 -2.07 29.99 -6.07
C THR A 474 -2.42 28.53 -5.85
N ILE A 475 -3.63 28.27 -5.32
CA ILE A 475 -4.12 26.91 -5.10
C ILE A 475 -4.46 26.30 -6.47
N GLY A 476 -3.57 25.42 -6.93
CA GLY A 476 -3.71 24.68 -8.18
C GLY A 476 -4.13 23.22 -7.97
N LYS A 477 -4.13 22.73 -6.72
CA LYS A 477 -4.56 21.36 -6.41
C LYS A 477 -5.43 21.30 -5.17
N LEU A 478 -6.58 20.65 -5.31
CA LEU A 478 -7.53 20.38 -4.24
C LEU A 478 -7.63 18.87 -4.01
N ARG A 479 -7.34 18.40 -2.81
CA ARG A 479 -7.52 16.99 -2.41
C ARG A 479 -8.76 16.90 -1.54
N LEU A 480 -9.76 16.14 -1.98
CA LEU A 480 -11.03 15.97 -1.29
C LEU A 480 -11.16 14.54 -0.78
N HIS A 481 -11.21 14.35 0.53
CA HIS A 481 -11.51 13.05 1.13
C HIS A 481 -13.02 12.93 1.36
N VAL A 482 -13.63 11.97 0.69
CA VAL A 482 -15.06 11.69 0.79
C VAL A 482 -15.24 10.39 1.56
N ARG A 483 -16.06 10.38 2.62
CA ARG A 483 -16.40 9.15 3.35
C ARG A 483 -17.88 8.85 3.27
N ASN A 484 -18.21 7.60 2.97
CA ASN A 484 -19.50 6.94 3.23
C ASN A 484 -20.78 7.63 2.76
N SER A 485 -20.69 8.73 2.01
CA SER A 485 -21.84 9.50 1.58
C SER A 485 -21.79 9.75 0.07
N PRO A 486 -22.91 9.55 -0.64
CA PRO A 486 -23.00 9.88 -2.05
C PRO A 486 -22.84 11.38 -2.23
N PRO A 487 -22.50 11.82 -3.46
CA PRO A 487 -22.39 13.24 -3.73
C PRO A 487 -23.69 14.00 -3.51
N ASP A 488 -23.59 15.11 -2.77
CA ASP A 488 -24.65 16.10 -2.66
C ASP A 488 -24.71 16.91 -3.96
N ALA A 489 -25.91 17.01 -4.56
CA ALA A 489 -26.08 17.64 -5.87
C ALA A 489 -25.71 19.14 -5.86
N ALA A 490 -25.96 19.85 -4.76
CA ALA A 490 -25.61 21.27 -4.64
C ALA A 490 -24.10 21.42 -4.52
N MET A 491 -23.45 20.61 -3.67
CA MET A 491 -21.99 20.64 -3.54
C MET A 491 -21.28 20.28 -4.85
N LEU A 492 -21.78 19.26 -5.57
CA LEU A 492 -21.28 18.92 -6.91
C LEU A 492 -21.44 20.07 -7.89
N LEU A 493 -22.58 20.75 -7.91
CA LEU A 493 -22.82 21.87 -8.80
C LEU A 493 -21.79 22.99 -8.55
N SER A 494 -21.56 23.36 -7.28
CA SER A 494 -20.58 24.38 -6.92
C SER A 494 -19.15 23.96 -7.26
N LEU A 495 -18.80 22.67 -7.12
CA LEU A 495 -17.51 22.12 -7.53
C LEU A 495 -17.34 22.14 -9.06
N LYS A 496 -18.39 21.78 -9.82
CA LYS A 496 -18.39 21.84 -11.29
C LYS A 496 -18.19 23.28 -11.77
N GLN A 497 -18.90 24.24 -11.18
CA GLN A 497 -18.72 25.68 -11.46
C GLN A 497 -17.30 26.15 -11.13
N LEU A 498 -16.74 25.75 -9.97
CA LEU A 498 -15.35 26.06 -9.65
C LEU A 498 -14.40 25.55 -10.73
N LEU A 499 -14.55 24.30 -11.18
CA LEU A 499 -13.71 23.69 -12.20
C LEU A 499 -13.86 24.35 -13.58
N GLU A 500 -15.05 24.85 -13.92
CA GLU A 500 -15.29 25.59 -15.15
C GLU A 500 -14.59 26.96 -15.13
N ASP A 501 -14.63 27.65 -13.98
CA ASP A 501 -14.00 28.95 -13.76
C ASP A 501 -12.47 28.84 -13.59
N ARG A 502 -12.00 27.74 -12.99
CA ARG A 502 -10.60 27.48 -12.63
C ARG A 502 -10.07 26.23 -13.31
N ARG A 503 -9.85 26.35 -14.62
CA ARG A 503 -9.34 25.24 -15.46
C ARG A 503 -7.90 24.82 -15.13
N ASP A 504 -7.17 25.66 -14.41
CA ASP A 504 -5.82 25.40 -13.89
C ASP A 504 -5.81 24.58 -12.60
N MET A 505 -6.98 24.38 -11.96
CA MET A 505 -7.11 23.63 -10.73
C MET A 505 -7.35 22.12 -11.00
N ASP A 506 -6.56 21.28 -10.35
CA ASP A 506 -6.72 19.82 -10.32
C ASP A 506 -7.42 19.38 -9.04
N VAL A 507 -8.44 18.54 -9.15
CA VAL A 507 -9.12 17.93 -7.99
C VAL A 507 -8.79 16.45 -7.96
N VAL A 508 -8.38 15.96 -6.79
CA VAL A 508 -8.06 14.55 -6.56
C VAL A 508 -8.87 14.04 -5.39
N PHE A 509 -9.40 12.83 -5.53
CA PHE A 509 -10.10 12.09 -4.49
C PHE A 509 -9.18 10.96 -4.00
N PRO A 510 -8.38 11.16 -2.94
CA PRO A 510 -7.37 10.19 -2.55
C PRO A 510 -8.05 8.92 -2.01
N MET A 511 -7.73 7.77 -2.61
CA MET A 511 -8.23 6.47 -2.14
C MET A 511 -7.32 5.82 -1.09
N GLY A 512 -6.03 6.19 -1.05
CA GLY A 512 -4.99 5.35 -0.44
C GLY A 512 -4.58 5.62 1.01
N ASP A 513 -5.19 6.58 1.70
CA ASP A 513 -4.72 6.98 3.05
C ASP A 513 -5.67 6.55 4.18
N TRP A 514 -6.90 6.09 3.87
CA TRP A 514 -7.89 5.72 4.90
C TRP A 514 -8.68 4.43 4.54
N PRO A 515 -8.83 3.48 5.49
CA PRO A 515 -9.48 2.17 5.30
C PRO A 515 -11.00 2.14 5.03
N LEU A 516 -11.60 3.11 4.34
CA LEU A 516 -13.07 3.15 4.25
C LEU A 516 -13.61 3.40 2.84
N VAL A 517 -14.21 2.33 2.31
CA VAL A 517 -15.22 2.21 1.25
C VAL A 517 -14.96 3.00 -0.05
N PRO A 518 -14.35 2.38 -1.07
CA PRO A 518 -14.02 3.03 -2.35
C PRO A 518 -15.22 3.48 -3.21
N THR A 519 -16.46 3.17 -2.83
CA THR A 519 -17.64 3.42 -3.68
C THR A 519 -18.02 4.89 -3.76
N THR A 520 -17.77 5.71 -2.74
CA THR A 520 -18.26 7.11 -2.74
C THR A 520 -17.26 8.07 -3.37
N ALA A 521 -15.96 7.93 -3.08
CA ALA A 521 -14.91 8.72 -3.75
C ALA A 521 -14.93 8.52 -5.27
N SER A 522 -15.15 7.28 -5.73
CA SER A 522 -15.28 6.98 -7.16
C SER A 522 -16.55 7.55 -7.80
N GLN A 523 -17.67 7.66 -7.07
CA GLN A 523 -18.88 8.34 -7.52
C GLN A 523 -18.66 9.84 -7.69
N TRP A 524 -18.06 10.50 -6.70
CA TRP A 524 -17.68 11.91 -6.80
C TRP A 524 -16.76 12.15 -7.99
N GLU A 525 -15.72 11.33 -8.12
CA GLU A 525 -14.80 11.42 -9.25
C GLU A 525 -15.53 11.22 -10.58
N ALA A 526 -16.39 10.22 -10.71
CA ALA A 526 -17.15 9.96 -11.93
C ALA A 526 -18.00 11.17 -12.36
N GLU A 527 -18.61 11.86 -11.41
CA GLU A 527 -19.46 13.03 -11.64
C GLU A 527 -18.69 14.25 -12.19
N VAL A 528 -17.42 14.41 -11.82
CA VAL A 528 -16.57 15.52 -12.29
C VAL A 528 -15.49 15.08 -13.29
N ARG A 529 -15.39 13.78 -13.60
CA ARG A 529 -14.30 13.19 -14.39
C ARG A 529 -14.12 13.87 -15.73
N LEU A 530 -15.20 14.09 -16.48
CA LEU A 530 -15.12 14.69 -17.81
C LEU A 530 -14.61 16.14 -17.77
N LEU A 531 -14.92 16.89 -16.72
CA LEU A 531 -14.40 18.25 -16.51
C LEU A 531 -12.93 18.20 -16.10
N LEU A 532 -12.55 17.31 -15.18
CA LEU A 532 -11.16 17.14 -14.76
C LEU A 532 -10.27 16.68 -15.91
N GLU A 533 -10.71 15.72 -16.72
CA GLU A 533 -9.99 15.28 -17.92
C GLU A 533 -9.79 16.44 -18.90
N PHE A 534 -10.84 17.25 -19.12
CA PHE A 534 -10.75 18.40 -19.99
C PHE A 534 -9.81 19.48 -19.42
N ASN A 535 -9.88 19.79 -18.13
CA ASN A 535 -9.00 20.77 -17.47
C ASN A 535 -7.54 20.32 -17.50
N ARG A 536 -7.26 19.05 -17.17
CA ARG A 536 -5.91 18.47 -17.28
C ARG A 536 -5.36 18.54 -18.70
N TRP A 537 -6.21 18.26 -19.70
CA TRP A 537 -5.85 18.43 -21.10
C TRP A 537 -5.59 19.89 -21.45
N TYR A 538 -6.51 20.79 -21.12
CA TYR A 538 -6.42 22.22 -21.36
C TYR A 538 -5.08 22.76 -20.83
N PHE A 539 -4.74 22.40 -19.59
CA PHE A 539 -3.47 22.78 -18.97
C PHE A 539 -2.26 22.16 -19.69
N GLY A 540 -2.32 20.89 -20.05
CA GLY A 540 -1.26 20.23 -20.83
C GLY A 540 -1.01 20.91 -22.18
N VAL A 541 -2.09 21.34 -22.87
CA VAL A 541 -2.02 22.08 -24.14
C VAL A 541 -1.35 23.45 -23.95
N LEU A 542 -1.65 24.17 -22.86
CA LEU A 542 -0.97 25.42 -22.54
C LEU A 542 0.51 25.20 -22.22
N GLN A 543 0.84 24.12 -21.50
CA GLN A 543 2.23 23.77 -21.19
C GLN A 543 3.06 23.42 -22.43
N LEU A 544 2.46 22.95 -23.52
CA LEU A 544 3.18 22.71 -24.77
C LEU A 544 3.89 23.97 -25.27
N GLN A 545 3.32 25.15 -25.05
CA GLN A 545 3.93 26.43 -25.43
C GLN A 545 5.22 26.73 -24.66
N SER A 546 5.37 26.14 -23.46
CA SER A 546 6.58 26.28 -22.64
C SER A 546 7.68 25.26 -22.96
N VAL A 547 7.44 24.33 -23.90
CA VAL A 547 8.44 23.33 -24.29
C VAL A 547 9.45 23.98 -25.24
N GLU A 548 10.68 24.14 -24.77
CA GLU A 548 11.76 24.84 -25.50
C GLU A 548 12.16 24.14 -26.82
N SER A 549 12.07 22.81 -26.86
CA SER A 549 12.44 22.03 -28.06
C SER A 549 11.26 21.93 -29.03
N ILE A 550 11.41 22.54 -30.21
CA ILE A 550 10.42 22.49 -31.30
C ILE A 550 10.08 21.05 -31.67
N LEU A 551 11.09 20.19 -31.91
CA LEU A 551 10.86 18.77 -32.25
C LEU A 551 10.06 18.03 -31.18
N LYS A 552 10.35 18.28 -29.90
CA LYS A 552 9.60 17.69 -28.79
C LYS A 552 8.17 18.19 -28.76
N ARG A 553 7.97 19.49 -29.01
CA ARG A 553 6.64 20.12 -29.05
C ARG A 553 5.81 19.56 -30.21
N ASP A 554 6.39 19.44 -31.41
CA ASP A 554 5.77 18.86 -32.61
C ASP A 554 5.36 17.40 -32.37
N ALA A 555 6.26 16.59 -31.79
CA ALA A 555 5.97 15.20 -31.46
C ALA A 555 4.86 15.05 -30.41
N LEU A 556 4.88 15.88 -29.36
CA LEU A 556 3.82 15.88 -28.34
C LEU A 556 2.48 16.35 -28.91
N PHE A 557 2.49 17.37 -29.78
CA PHE A 557 1.31 17.87 -30.48
C PHE A 557 0.71 16.80 -31.41
N GLY A 558 1.53 16.15 -32.24
CA GLY A 558 1.09 15.05 -33.10
C GLY A 558 0.53 13.87 -32.30
N ARG A 559 1.18 13.50 -31.20
CA ARG A 559 0.69 12.46 -30.28
C ARG A 559 -0.63 12.84 -29.63
N ALA A 560 -0.78 14.10 -29.22
CA ALA A 560 -2.00 14.64 -28.64
C ALA A 560 -3.17 14.57 -29.66
N LEU A 561 -2.95 14.99 -30.91
CA LEU A 561 -3.93 14.85 -31.99
C LEU A 561 -4.31 13.39 -32.27
N TRP A 562 -3.34 12.48 -32.24
CA TRP A 562 -3.58 11.06 -32.49
C TRP A 562 -4.47 10.40 -31.41
N HIS A 563 -4.21 10.71 -30.13
CA HIS A 563 -4.90 10.06 -29.02
C HIS A 563 -6.28 10.61 -28.70
N ARG A 564 -6.60 11.86 -29.07
CA ARG A 564 -7.91 12.48 -28.76
C ARG A 564 -8.64 12.83 -30.05
N ARG A 565 -9.82 12.22 -30.26
CA ARG A 565 -10.68 12.44 -31.44
C ARG A 565 -11.87 13.34 -31.18
N GLU A 566 -12.12 13.69 -29.91
CA GLU A 566 -13.24 14.55 -29.53
C GLU A 566 -13.00 15.98 -30.03
N PHE A 567 -13.98 16.52 -30.77
CA PHE A 567 -13.87 17.83 -31.42
C PHE A 567 -13.41 18.95 -30.48
N ARG A 568 -13.95 19.00 -29.24
CA ARG A 568 -13.60 20.01 -28.23
C ARG A 568 -12.12 19.99 -27.83
N PHE A 569 -11.49 18.81 -27.76
CA PHE A 569 -10.10 18.66 -27.37
C PHE A 569 -9.18 19.06 -28.51
N VAL A 570 -9.50 18.59 -29.72
CA VAL A 570 -8.76 18.85 -30.96
C VAL A 570 -8.83 20.33 -31.34
N SER A 571 -10.01 20.94 -31.29
CA SER A 571 -10.19 22.36 -31.65
C SER A 571 -9.37 23.27 -30.75
N PHE A 572 -9.35 23.01 -29.44
CA PHE A 572 -8.53 23.78 -28.50
C PHE A 572 -7.03 23.57 -28.72
N LEU A 573 -6.59 22.33 -28.95
CA LEU A 573 -5.19 22.01 -29.24
C LEU A 573 -4.69 22.76 -30.48
N LEU A 574 -5.47 22.71 -31.58
CA LEU A 574 -5.17 23.39 -32.83
C LEU A 574 -5.16 24.91 -32.66
N ALA A 575 -6.18 25.47 -32.00
CA ALA A 575 -6.28 26.92 -31.79
C ALA A 575 -5.13 27.48 -30.94
N SER A 576 -4.68 26.72 -29.94
CA SER A 576 -3.64 27.16 -29.00
C SER A 576 -2.21 26.91 -29.49
N ASN A 577 -2.02 26.11 -30.55
CA ASN A 577 -0.71 25.75 -31.09
C ASN A 577 -0.71 25.85 -32.63
N LEU A 578 -1.32 26.91 -33.16
CA LEU A 578 -1.42 27.15 -34.60
C LEU A 578 -0.03 27.23 -35.26
N ASP A 579 0.95 27.77 -34.53
CA ASP A 579 2.36 27.83 -34.96
C ASP A 579 2.95 26.45 -35.23
N VAL A 580 2.69 25.47 -34.35
CA VAL A 580 3.13 24.07 -34.51
C VAL A 580 2.45 23.42 -35.71
N LEU A 581 1.15 23.67 -35.89
CA LEU A 581 0.41 23.17 -37.05
C LEU A 581 1.00 23.69 -38.36
N LEU A 582 1.30 25.00 -38.42
CA LEU A 582 1.92 25.61 -39.61
C LEU A 582 3.33 25.07 -39.86
N SER A 583 4.11 24.83 -38.81
CA SER A 583 5.43 24.17 -38.90
C SER A 583 5.33 22.77 -39.52
N LEU A 584 4.35 21.98 -39.08
CA LEU A 584 4.10 20.63 -39.59
C LEU A 584 3.57 20.61 -41.04
N MET A 585 2.95 21.69 -41.51
CA MET A 585 2.45 21.82 -42.90
C MET A 585 3.48 22.42 -43.86
N GLY A 586 4.46 23.16 -43.35
CA GLY A 586 5.50 23.84 -44.14
C GLY A 586 6.76 23.01 -44.38
N ASN A 587 6.87 21.85 -43.74
CA ASN A 587 7.84 20.79 -44.03
C ASN A 587 7.18 19.71 -44.88
#